data_AF-A0A178D2F7-F1
#
_entry.id   AF-A0A178D2F7-F1
#
_cell.length_a   1.000
_cell.length_b   1.000
_cell.length_c   1.000
_cell.angle_alpha   90.00
_cell.angle_beta   90.00
_cell.angle_gamma   90.00
#
_symmetry.space_group_name_H-M   'P 1'
#
loop_
_entity.id
_entity.type
_entity.pdbx_description
1 polymer ?
#
loop_
_entity_poly.entity_id
_entity_poly.type
_entity_poly.pdbx_seq_one_letter_code
_entity_poly.pdbx_strand_id
1 'polypeptide(L)'
;MNSKVCIFVIAEGQEHPVKLSNALYDSTLPKSIISKSKAVATRGAIRPNTPTTLTDHTGTGHVSTSHISLRWYYDDGTQTFPETFYIVDKVTANDTDSTRQEDRDHHWDAMLRSTVEPPSAALGPQVNPICAAPPGVDPRRERERKERAETNQQKFEREKELQAKKIRDAFASKQAGPGKRG
;
A
#
# COMPACT_ATOMS: atom_id res chain seq x y z
N MET A 1 15.35 7.57 -16.19
CA MET A 1 14.20 6.68 -16.42
C MET A 1 13.27 6.85 -15.25
N ASN A 2 12.03 7.29 -15.47
CA ASN A 2 11.03 7.41 -14.40
C ASN A 2 10.19 6.14 -14.40
N SER A 3 10.34 5.34 -13.36
CA SER A 3 9.58 4.11 -13.19
C SER A 3 8.33 4.42 -12.38
N LYS A 4 7.18 4.01 -12.92
CA LYS A 4 5.94 3.92 -12.14
C LYS A 4 6.11 2.85 -11.08
N VAL A 5 5.78 3.18 -9.85
CA VAL A 5 5.80 2.27 -8.72
C VAL A 5 4.50 2.35 -7.94
N CYS A 6 4.17 1.22 -7.31
CA CYS A 6 3.10 1.15 -6.35
C CYS A 6 3.68 1.24 -4.95
N ILE A 7 3.22 2.22 -4.17
CA ILE A 7 3.60 2.38 -2.77
C ILE A 7 2.37 2.45 -1.88
N PHE A 8 2.56 2.14 -0.62
CA PHE A 8 1.59 2.35 0.44
C PHE A 8 2.09 3.46 1.34
N VAL A 9 1.19 4.35 1.76
CA VAL A 9 1.50 5.42 2.71
C VAL A 9 0.61 5.29 3.95
N ILE A 10 1.16 5.61 5.12
CA ILE A 10 0.45 5.51 6.39
C ILE A 10 0.82 6.69 7.29
N ALA A 11 -0.19 7.39 7.79
CA ALA A 11 -0.01 8.42 8.80
C ALA A 11 0.21 7.82 10.19
N GLU A 12 0.73 8.61 11.11
CA GLU A 12 0.82 8.21 12.51
C GLU A 12 -0.57 7.98 13.12
N GLY A 13 -0.76 6.86 13.83
CA GLY A 13 -2.05 6.48 14.42
C GLY A 13 -3.10 5.96 13.45
N GLN A 14 -2.79 5.86 12.15
CA GLN A 14 -3.68 5.28 11.16
C GLN A 14 -3.57 3.74 11.16
N GLU A 15 -4.71 3.05 11.14
CA GLU A 15 -4.76 1.57 11.13
C GLU A 15 -4.49 0.98 9.74
N HIS A 16 -5.07 1.59 8.70
CA HIS A 16 -5.05 1.06 7.34
C HIS A 16 -4.22 1.96 6.41
N PRO A 17 -3.21 1.43 5.71
CA PRO A 17 -2.41 2.20 4.76
C PRO A 17 -3.22 2.58 3.51
N VAL A 18 -2.86 3.68 2.87
CA VAL A 18 -3.43 4.15 1.61
C VAL A 18 -2.54 3.73 0.45
N LYS A 19 -3.11 3.03 -0.53
CA LYS A 19 -2.42 2.61 -1.75
C LYS A 19 -2.29 3.78 -2.74
N LEU A 20 -1.06 4.08 -3.16
CA LEU A 20 -0.73 4.98 -4.25
C LEU A 20 -0.21 4.14 -5.41
N SER A 21 -1.07 3.88 -6.38
CA SER A 21 -0.79 2.95 -7.49
C SER A 21 0.01 3.60 -8.61
N ASN A 22 -0.06 4.94 -8.71
CA ASN A 22 0.63 5.74 -9.72
C ASN A 22 1.69 6.64 -9.08
N ALA A 23 2.56 6.09 -8.23
CA ALA A 23 3.70 6.85 -7.73
C ALA A 23 4.84 6.84 -8.76
N LEU A 24 5.56 7.96 -8.88
CA LEU A 24 6.68 8.12 -9.81
C LEU A 24 7.95 8.41 -9.02
N TYR A 25 9.07 7.86 -9.47
CA TYR A 25 10.38 8.38 -9.06
C TYR A 25 10.78 9.55 -9.95
N ASP A 26 11.21 10.64 -9.30
CA ASP A 26 11.75 11.81 -9.95
C ASP A 26 13.02 12.25 -9.22
N SER A 27 14.17 12.06 -9.87
CA SER A 27 15.46 12.45 -9.32
C SER A 27 15.74 13.94 -9.35
N THR A 28 14.94 14.72 -10.08
CA THR A 28 15.10 16.16 -10.21
C THR A 28 14.32 16.92 -9.13
N LEU A 29 13.31 16.28 -8.53
CA LEU A 29 12.52 16.88 -7.47
C LEU A 29 13.33 16.98 -6.17
N PRO A 30 13.47 18.18 -5.58
CA PRO A 30 14.16 18.34 -4.29
C PRO A 30 13.31 17.83 -3.12
N LYS A 31 11.99 17.74 -3.30
CA LYS A 31 11.03 17.32 -2.28
C LYS A 31 9.97 16.43 -2.91
N SER A 32 9.55 15.40 -2.17
CA SER A 32 8.47 14.51 -2.61
C SER A 32 7.13 15.25 -2.60
N ILE A 33 6.31 15.02 -3.61
CA ILE A 33 4.98 15.63 -3.76
C ILE A 33 3.90 14.55 -3.75
N ILE A 34 2.72 14.91 -3.26
CA ILE A 34 1.53 14.06 -3.25
C ILE A 34 0.33 14.88 -3.71
N SER A 35 -0.58 14.25 -4.46
CA SER A 35 -1.83 14.92 -4.82
C SER A 35 -2.69 15.14 -3.58
N LYS A 36 -3.44 16.25 -3.54
CA LYS A 36 -4.31 16.55 -2.39
C LYS A 36 -5.33 15.46 -2.10
N SER A 37 -5.94 14.87 -3.13
CA SER A 37 -6.92 13.79 -2.95
C SER A 37 -6.33 12.62 -2.17
N LYS A 38 -5.08 12.23 -2.49
CA LYS A 38 -4.36 11.16 -1.79
C LYS A 38 -3.87 11.57 -0.41
N ALA A 39 -3.39 12.81 -0.24
CA ALA A 39 -3.02 13.32 1.08
C ALA A 39 -4.19 13.27 2.06
N VAL A 40 -5.36 13.75 1.65
CA VAL A 40 -6.57 13.76 2.49
C VAL A 40 -7.03 12.33 2.84
N ALA A 41 -6.88 11.37 1.91
CA ALA A 41 -7.23 9.98 2.17
C ALA A 41 -6.43 9.34 3.32
N THR A 42 -5.21 9.84 3.60
CA THR A 42 -4.40 9.33 4.72
C THR A 42 -4.92 9.76 6.09
N ARG A 43 -5.79 10.78 6.16
CA ARG A 43 -6.25 11.39 7.43
C ARG A 43 -5.11 11.84 8.36
N GLY A 44 -3.88 11.92 7.87
CA GLY A 44 -2.76 12.43 8.65
C GLY A 44 -2.85 13.94 8.85
N ALA A 45 -2.09 14.44 9.82
CA ALA A 45 -2.07 15.86 10.15
C ALA A 45 -1.42 16.68 9.02
N ILE A 46 -2.26 17.37 8.23
CA ILE A 46 -1.81 18.30 7.21
C ILE A 46 -1.39 19.61 7.89
N ARG A 47 -0.17 20.07 7.61
CA ARG A 47 0.38 21.31 8.15
C ARG A 47 0.56 22.34 7.04
N PRO A 48 0.21 23.61 7.28
CA PRO A 48 0.49 24.67 6.31
C PRO A 48 2.01 24.84 6.12
N ASN A 49 2.43 25.31 4.96
CA ASN A 49 3.80 25.75 4.70
C ASN A 49 3.81 27.06 3.91
N THR A 50 4.97 27.71 3.85
CA THR A 50 5.19 28.82 2.92
C THR A 50 5.04 28.30 1.48
N PRO A 51 4.28 29.00 0.61
CA PRO A 51 4.12 28.61 -0.79
C PRO A 51 5.46 28.25 -1.43
N THR A 52 5.61 27.00 -1.84
CA THR A 52 6.84 26.44 -2.39
C THR A 52 6.57 25.94 -3.80
N THR A 53 7.34 26.43 -4.77
CA THR A 53 7.31 25.93 -6.14
C THR A 53 8.31 24.79 -6.29
N LEU A 54 7.86 23.65 -6.79
CA LEU A 54 8.64 22.43 -7.01
C LEU A 54 8.55 22.08 -8.49
N THR A 55 9.69 22.09 -9.18
CA THR A 55 9.75 21.76 -10.62
C THR A 55 10.08 20.28 -10.78
N ASP A 56 9.25 19.57 -11.54
CA ASP A 56 9.49 18.16 -11.86
C ASP A 56 10.43 17.97 -13.08
N HIS A 57 10.74 16.71 -13.39
CA HIS A 57 11.61 16.35 -14.51
C HIS A 57 11.08 16.79 -15.89
N THR A 58 9.78 17.07 -16.02
CA THR A 58 9.19 17.57 -17.27
C THR A 58 9.35 19.09 -17.41
N GLY A 59 9.85 19.76 -16.37
CA GLY A 59 9.89 21.20 -16.27
C GLY A 59 8.57 21.80 -15.76
N THR A 60 7.62 20.98 -15.32
CA THR A 60 6.34 21.45 -14.80
C THR A 60 6.51 21.94 -13.35
N GLY A 61 6.12 23.18 -13.08
CA GLY A 61 6.11 23.75 -11.75
C GLY A 61 4.84 23.39 -10.97
N HIS A 62 5.02 22.85 -9.76
CA HIS A 62 3.96 22.51 -8.82
C HIS A 62 4.03 23.45 -7.62
N VAL A 63 2.93 24.14 -7.30
CA VAL A 63 2.87 25.00 -6.10
C VAL A 63 2.25 24.22 -4.95
N SER A 64 2.96 24.20 -3.82
CA SER A 64 2.51 23.58 -2.58
C SER A 64 2.40 24.61 -1.45
N THR A 65 1.28 24.61 -0.73
CA THR A 65 0.97 25.49 0.41
C THR A 65 0.75 24.70 1.71
N SER A 66 0.89 23.38 1.65
CA SER A 66 0.81 22.50 2.81
C SER A 66 1.64 21.23 2.61
N HIS A 67 1.95 20.54 3.71
CA HIS A 67 2.70 19.29 3.70
C HIS A 67 2.13 18.30 4.71
N ILE A 68 2.49 17.04 4.53
CA ILE A 68 2.11 15.93 5.40
C ILE A 68 3.30 14.98 5.58
N SER A 69 3.56 14.56 6.81
CA SER A 69 4.59 13.58 7.12
C SER A 69 3.97 12.19 7.22
N LEU A 70 4.47 11.26 6.41
CA LEU A 70 3.93 9.90 6.26
C LEU A 70 5.09 8.89 6.34
N ARG A 71 4.76 7.66 6.70
CA ARG A 71 5.63 6.51 6.42
C ARG A 71 5.16 5.85 5.13
N TRP A 72 6.08 5.43 4.28
CA TRP A 72 5.72 4.73 3.05
C TRP A 72 6.56 3.48 2.83
N TYR A 73 6.04 2.53 2.06
CA TYR A 73 6.72 1.29 1.71
C TYR A 73 6.25 0.79 0.34
N TYR A 74 7.08 -0.02 -0.32
CA TYR A 74 6.73 -0.67 -1.60
C TYR A 74 5.67 -1.76 -1.40
N ASP A 75 4.92 -2.11 -2.45
CA ASP A 75 3.91 -3.20 -2.41
C ASP A 75 4.50 -4.54 -1.91
N ASP A 76 5.76 -4.83 -2.26
CA ASP A 76 6.55 -5.99 -1.82
C ASP A 76 7.59 -5.65 -0.73
N GLY A 77 7.54 -4.43 -0.20
CA GLY A 77 8.52 -3.91 0.75
C GLY A 77 8.30 -4.40 2.17
N THR A 78 9.39 -4.82 2.84
CA THR A 78 9.40 -5.19 4.27
C THR A 78 9.80 -4.02 5.18
N GLN A 79 10.18 -2.89 4.58
CA GLN A 79 10.72 -1.71 5.26
C GLN A 79 9.83 -0.50 4.99
N THR A 80 9.65 0.33 6.02
CA THR A 80 9.00 1.63 5.90
C THR A 80 10.02 2.77 5.92
N PHE A 81 9.72 3.83 5.19
CA PHE A 81 10.56 5.03 5.07
C PHE A 81 9.74 6.25 5.50
N PRO A 82 10.23 7.06 6.45
CA PRO A 82 9.61 8.34 6.76
C PRO A 82 9.86 9.31 5.61
N GLU A 83 8.84 10.05 5.19
CA GLU A 83 8.95 11.07 4.15
C GLU A 83 7.97 12.21 4.41
N THR A 84 8.37 13.42 4.04
CA THR A 84 7.48 14.59 4.07
C THR A 84 7.03 14.90 2.65
N PHE A 85 5.73 14.75 2.41
CA PHE A 85 5.12 15.00 1.13
C PHE A 85 4.53 16.41 1.10
N TYR A 86 4.87 17.15 0.05
CA TYR A 86 4.31 18.46 -0.23
C TYR A 86 3.03 18.28 -1.03
N ILE A 87 1.95 18.88 -0.55
CA ILE A 87 0.62 18.67 -1.11
C ILE A 87 0.43 19.64 -2.26
N VAL A 88 0.06 19.11 -3.42
CA VAL A 88 -0.22 19.87 -4.64
C VAL A 88 -1.71 19.79 -4.94
N ASP A 89 -2.34 20.95 -5.04
CA ASP A 89 -3.79 21.14 -5.17
C ASP A 89 -4.22 21.36 -6.64
N LYS A 90 -3.29 21.85 -7.50
CA LYS A 90 -3.43 22.07 -8.95
C LYS A 90 -2.10 22.59 -9.55
N VAL A 91 -1.79 22.16 -10.79
CA VAL A 91 -0.79 22.83 -11.64
C VAL A 91 -1.47 24.03 -12.29
N THR A 92 -0.87 25.21 -12.18
CA THR A 92 -1.29 26.40 -12.93
C THR A 92 -1.08 26.12 -14.42
N ALA A 93 -2.17 25.98 -15.17
CA ALA A 93 -2.14 26.02 -16.62
C ALA A 93 -1.74 27.45 -17.05
N ASN A 94 -0.48 27.62 -17.44
CA ASN A 94 -0.08 28.74 -18.32
C ASN A 94 -0.47 28.41 -19.78
N ASP A 95 -1.71 27.98 -20.00
CA ASP A 95 -2.26 27.80 -21.34
C ASP A 95 -3.65 28.46 -21.36
N THR A 96 -3.63 29.77 -21.60
CA THR A 96 -4.76 30.47 -22.19
C THR A 96 -4.92 29.97 -23.62
N ASP A 97 -5.49 28.78 -23.82
CA ASP A 97 -6.49 28.56 -24.85
C ASP A 97 -7.09 27.15 -24.79
N SER A 98 -8.32 27.05 -25.28
CA SER A 98 -9.08 25.82 -25.56
C SER A 98 -9.75 25.10 -24.38
N THR A 99 -10.98 25.56 -24.10
CA THR A 99 -12.21 24.76 -24.05
C THR A 99 -12.04 23.23 -24.19
N ARG A 100 -12.04 22.52 -23.05
CA ARG A 100 -12.76 21.26 -22.75
C ARG A 100 -12.22 20.74 -21.42
N GLN A 101 -12.83 21.21 -20.35
CA GLN A 101 -12.53 20.85 -18.97
C GLN A 101 -13.11 19.46 -18.67
N GLU A 102 -12.49 18.44 -19.24
CA GLU A 102 -12.56 17.08 -18.69
C GLU A 102 -11.39 16.94 -17.72
N ASP A 103 -11.70 16.40 -16.53
CA ASP A 103 -10.78 15.99 -15.47
C ASP A 103 -9.44 15.45 -16.00
N ARG A 104 -8.46 16.34 -16.23
CA ARG A 104 -7.06 15.96 -16.16
C ARG A 104 -6.67 15.93 -14.69
N ASP A 105 -7.33 15.02 -13.97
CA ASP A 105 -6.86 14.49 -12.71
C ASP A 105 -5.38 14.15 -12.87
N HIS A 106 -4.58 14.56 -11.88
CA HIS A 106 -3.17 14.24 -11.83
C HIS A 106 -2.97 12.76 -12.17
N HIS A 107 -2.32 12.45 -13.30
CA HIS A 107 -2.02 11.08 -13.74
C HIS A 107 -1.10 10.31 -12.76
N TRP A 108 -0.69 10.99 -11.69
CA TRP A 108 0.20 10.51 -10.66
C TRP A 108 -0.44 10.73 -9.28
N ASP A 109 -0.20 9.77 -8.39
CA ASP A 109 -0.66 9.82 -7.00
C ASP A 109 0.36 10.55 -6.11
N ALA A 110 1.64 10.27 -6.33
CA ALA A 110 2.77 10.95 -5.71
C ALA A 110 3.99 10.95 -6.65
N MET A 111 4.89 11.90 -6.47
CA MET A 111 6.24 11.83 -7.02
C MET A 111 7.25 11.82 -5.88
N LEU A 112 8.05 10.77 -5.82
CA LEU A 112 9.11 10.58 -4.84
C LEU A 112 10.41 11.18 -5.37
N ARG A 113 11.06 11.99 -4.55
CA ARG A 113 12.44 12.43 -4.82
C ARG A 113 13.41 11.24 -4.86
N SER A 114 14.50 11.35 -5.61
CA SER A 114 15.57 10.33 -5.57
C SER A 114 16.35 10.41 -4.25
N THR A 115 16.61 9.25 -3.65
CA THR A 115 17.33 9.06 -2.38
C THR A 115 18.85 9.13 -2.56
N VAL A 116 19.39 10.16 -3.23
CA VAL A 116 20.85 10.27 -3.43
C VAL A 116 21.59 10.68 -2.14
N GLU A 117 20.88 10.95 -1.05
CA GLU A 117 21.52 11.02 0.26
C GLU A 117 20.89 9.97 1.20
N PRO A 118 21.67 8.97 1.69
CA PRO A 118 21.27 8.28 2.91
C PRO A 118 21.06 9.36 3.98
N PRO A 119 20.08 9.21 4.89
CA PRO A 119 19.88 10.17 5.95
C PRO A 119 21.24 10.45 6.63
N SER A 120 21.65 11.73 6.57
CA SER A 120 22.87 12.22 7.17
C SER A 120 23.00 11.63 8.57
N ALA A 121 24.17 11.05 8.87
CA ALA A 121 24.49 10.24 10.05
C ALA A 121 24.38 10.97 11.41
N ALA A 122 23.64 12.08 11.48
CA ALA A 122 23.38 12.85 12.69
C ALA A 122 22.09 12.43 13.41
N LEU A 123 21.20 11.65 12.78
CA LEU A 123 20.04 11.02 13.44
C LEU A 123 19.89 9.63 12.83
N GLY A 124 20.30 8.59 13.57
CA GLY A 124 20.25 7.21 13.09
C GLY A 124 18.87 6.89 12.49
N PRO A 125 18.80 6.24 11.32
CA PRO A 125 17.51 5.92 10.74
C PRO A 125 16.80 4.97 11.69
N GLN A 126 15.70 5.41 12.31
CA GLN A 126 14.75 4.50 12.93
C GLN A 126 14.09 3.72 11.79
N VAL A 127 14.82 2.73 11.29
CA VAL A 127 14.33 1.66 10.44
C VAL A 127 13.42 0.83 11.35
N ASN A 128 12.13 1.18 11.37
CA ASN A 128 11.14 0.34 12.00
C ASN A 128 10.80 -0.78 11.01
N PRO A 129 11.22 -2.04 11.25
CA PRO A 129 10.69 -3.17 10.50
C PRO A 129 9.15 -3.16 10.62
N ILE A 130 8.45 -3.69 9.63
CA ILE A 130 6.99 -3.90 9.69
C ILE A 130 6.72 -5.04 10.68
N CYS A 131 6.91 -4.75 11.97
CA CYS A 131 6.55 -5.57 13.09
C CYS A 131 5.77 -4.68 14.07
N ALA A 132 4.63 -4.15 13.62
CA ALA A 132 3.59 -3.80 14.57
C ALA A 132 2.93 -5.12 15.00
N ALA A 133 3.53 -5.77 16.00
CA ALA A 133 2.77 -6.64 16.87
C ALA A 133 1.58 -5.82 17.42
N PRO A 134 0.35 -6.35 17.42
CA PRO A 134 -0.79 -5.61 17.96
C PRO A 134 -0.51 -5.24 19.43
N PRO A 135 -0.73 -3.98 19.86
CA PRO A 135 -0.51 -3.61 21.24
C PRO A 135 -1.56 -4.28 22.13
N GLY A 136 -1.09 -5.14 23.05
CA GLY A 136 -1.88 -5.67 24.16
C GLY A 136 -2.88 -6.77 23.78
N VAL A 137 -2.41 -7.98 23.46
CA VAL A 137 -3.26 -9.18 23.51
C VAL A 137 -3.19 -9.74 24.93
N ASP A 138 -4.28 -9.55 25.66
CA ASP A 138 -4.53 -10.16 26.96
C ASP A 138 -4.27 -11.69 26.87
N PRO A 139 -3.37 -12.30 27.68
CA PRO A 139 -2.94 -13.71 27.52
C PRO A 139 -4.07 -14.74 27.53
N ARG A 140 -5.24 -14.37 28.08
CA ARG A 140 -6.45 -15.20 28.05
C ARG A 140 -7.08 -15.32 26.65
N ARG A 141 -7.00 -14.28 25.82
CA ARG A 141 -7.64 -14.23 24.50
C ARG A 141 -6.83 -14.94 23.41
N GLU A 142 -5.51 -15.07 23.62
CA GLU A 142 -4.63 -15.85 22.75
C GLU A 142 -4.86 -17.36 22.90
N ARG A 143 -5.09 -17.84 24.14
CA ARG A 143 -5.43 -19.24 24.40
C ARG A 143 -6.75 -19.65 23.72
N GLU A 144 -7.77 -18.79 23.78
CA GLU A 144 -9.07 -19.07 23.14
C GLU A 144 -9.01 -19.05 21.61
N ARG A 145 -8.20 -18.15 21.02
CA ARG A 145 -8.01 -18.09 19.56
C ARG A 145 -7.25 -19.30 19.03
N LYS A 146 -6.25 -19.79 19.78
CA LYS A 146 -5.50 -20.99 19.42
C LYS A 146 -6.38 -22.25 19.46
N GLU A 147 -7.25 -22.36 20.47
CA GLU A 147 -8.20 -23.48 20.60
C GLU A 147 -9.25 -23.51 19.46
N ARG A 148 -9.72 -22.34 19.00
CA ARG A 148 -10.64 -22.26 17.84
C ARG A 148 -9.96 -22.60 16.51
N ALA A 149 -8.68 -22.27 16.35
CA ALA A 149 -7.92 -22.61 15.15
C ALA A 149 -7.67 -24.13 15.06
N GLU A 150 -7.31 -24.76 16.18
CA GLU A 150 -7.07 -26.21 16.26
C GLU A 150 -8.37 -27.00 16.01
N THR A 151 -9.50 -26.56 16.57
CA THR A 151 -10.80 -27.22 16.34
C THR A 151 -11.30 -27.05 14.91
N ASN A 152 -11.09 -25.91 14.27
CA ASN A 152 -11.47 -25.72 12.86
C ASN A 152 -10.57 -26.52 11.91
N GLN A 153 -9.26 -26.63 12.21
CA GLN A 153 -8.35 -27.47 11.43
C GLN A 153 -8.74 -28.95 11.50
N GLN A 154 -9.04 -29.46 12.69
CA GLN A 154 -9.50 -30.84 12.85
C GLN A 154 -10.81 -31.11 12.11
N LYS A 155 -11.75 -30.16 12.10
CA LYS A 155 -13.00 -30.30 11.32
C LYS A 155 -12.71 -30.37 9.82
N PHE A 156 -11.84 -29.50 9.32
CA PHE A 156 -11.46 -29.48 7.91
C PHE A 156 -10.77 -30.78 7.47
N GLU A 157 -9.85 -31.31 8.29
CA GLU A 157 -9.17 -32.58 7.99
C GLU A 157 -10.15 -33.75 7.97
N ARG A 158 -11.10 -33.80 8.91
CA ARG A 158 -12.13 -34.86 8.97
C ARG A 158 -13.08 -34.82 7.77
N GLU A 159 -13.49 -33.62 7.34
CA GLU A 159 -14.32 -33.44 6.14
C GLU A 159 -13.56 -33.80 4.86
N LYS A 160 -12.28 -33.42 4.76
CA LYS A 160 -11.41 -33.78 3.63
C LYS A 160 -11.26 -35.30 3.50
N GLU A 161 -11.05 -36.01 4.61
CA GLU A 161 -10.94 -37.47 4.61
C GLU A 161 -12.26 -38.14 4.23
N LEU A 162 -13.40 -37.63 4.74
CA LEU A 162 -14.72 -38.12 4.37
C LEU A 162 -15.03 -37.93 2.88
N GLN A 163 -14.66 -36.78 2.30
CA GLN A 163 -14.81 -36.57 0.86
C GLN A 163 -13.89 -37.48 0.04
N ALA A 164 -12.63 -37.64 0.45
CA ALA A 164 -11.70 -38.54 -0.21
C ALA A 164 -12.19 -40.00 -0.18
N LYS A 165 -12.78 -40.44 0.94
CA LYS A 165 -13.39 -41.76 1.07
C LYS A 165 -14.62 -41.90 0.18
N LYS A 166 -15.53 -40.91 0.15
CA LYS A 166 -16.69 -40.91 -0.77
C LYS A 166 -16.26 -41.00 -2.23
N ILE A 167 -15.21 -40.28 -2.63
CA ILE A 167 -14.67 -40.33 -3.99
C ILE A 167 -14.13 -41.73 -4.29
N ARG A 168 -13.36 -42.31 -3.36
CA ARG A 168 -12.81 -43.67 -3.51
C ARG A 168 -13.91 -44.73 -3.61
N ASP A 169 -14.92 -44.66 -2.75
CA ASP A 169 -16.05 -45.59 -2.73
C ASP A 169 -16.92 -45.44 -3.99
N ALA A 170 -17.12 -44.21 -4.48
CA ALA A 170 -17.80 -43.95 -5.75
C ALA A 170 -17.01 -44.47 -6.96
N PHE A 171 -15.67 -44.38 -6.92
CA PHE A 171 -14.80 -44.93 -7.97
C PHE A 171 -14.79 -46.46 -7.97
N ALA A 172 -14.74 -47.08 -6.79
CA ALA A 172 -14.81 -48.54 -6.63
C ALA A 172 -16.19 -49.10 -7.06
N SER A 173 -17.29 -48.41 -6.72
CA SER A 173 -18.64 -48.81 -7.12
C SER A 173 -18.87 -48.68 -8.63
N LYS A 174 -18.16 -47.76 -9.32
CA LYS A 174 -18.19 -47.64 -10.79
C LYS A 174 -17.35 -48.71 -11.50
N GLN A 175 -16.35 -49.31 -10.84
CA GLN A 175 -15.61 -50.45 -11.38
C GLN A 175 -16.31 -51.80 -11.15
N ALA A 176 -17.33 -51.86 -10.29
CA ALA A 176 -18.02 -53.08 -9.89
C ALA A 176 -19.40 -53.28 -10.56
N GLY A 177 -19.53 -53.04 -11.88
CA GLY A 177 -20.74 -53.47 -12.61
C GLY A 177 -20.61 -53.43 -14.14
N PRO A 178 -21.36 -54.29 -14.85
CA PRO A 178 -21.31 -55.75 -14.85
C PRO A 178 -20.47 -56.24 -16.05
N GLY A 179 -19.40 -57.00 -15.78
CA GLY A 179 -18.70 -57.78 -16.80
C GLY A 179 -19.60 -58.90 -17.31
N LYS A 180 -20.06 -58.75 -18.55
CA LYS A 180 -20.86 -59.71 -19.33
C LYS A 180 -20.32 -61.15 -19.23
N ARG A 181 -21.24 -62.09 -19.01
CA ARG A 181 -21.09 -63.51 -19.39
C ARG A 181 -20.78 -63.58 -20.89
N GLY A 182 -19.71 -64.31 -21.23
CA GLY A 182 -19.45 -64.92 -22.52
C GLY A 182 -19.25 -66.40 -22.29
#